data_AF-A0A7X9JW20-F1
#
_entry.id   AF-A0A7X9JW20-F1
#
_cell.length_a   1.000
_cell.length_b   1.000
_cell.length_c   1.000
_cell.angle_alpha   90.00
_cell.angle_beta   90.00
_cell.angle_gamma   90.00
#
_symmetry.space_group_name_H-M   'P 1'
#
loop_
_entity.id
_entity.type
_entity.pdbx_description
1 polymer ?
#
loop_
_entity_poly.entity_id
_entity_poly.type
_entity_poly.pdbx_seq_one_letter_code
_entity_poly.pdbx_strand_id
1 'polypeptide(L)'
;MEFYLHNDPNLPLAWGPWFSHEYLMYYSVQTVSSLMDLPPVCVKPNPRYGDKLWPLGPRHVDYYKENWKEIRKLDLFNSFDYRKRNGEYAAEVPSNKQIEPWKVLVIYSTEPDLYPDMDLFLHKNQKITGGSHGWRHMQFKLLGARYGMATQSFHIHRQMAELSFENGNYYWGWRFLSRGAHYLADLGNPFHVKALPGFLLAKKILYRNELFKIISAIHQSYEVYVERRFREGFGLFNQALMDGALEGQKMEVDFGNGKTLNSYIRKAQKRHNKIFYYFLNGFGQELFDVFAQMDNRSPLDAATQTNRCSAAALKVIFNNKNIPKLAFLDKITAEIFVDIGKMLGLLLNEFSASGRR
;
A
#
# COMPACT_ATOMS: atom_id res chain seq x y z
N MET A 1 4.38 20.73 -11.37
CA MET A 1 4.76 20.22 -10.04
C MET A 1 6.27 20.34 -9.93
N GLU A 2 6.77 21.01 -8.90
CA GLU A 2 8.19 21.40 -8.81
C GLU A 2 9.07 20.33 -8.12
N PHE A 3 8.47 19.46 -7.29
CA PHE A 3 9.19 18.46 -6.50
C PHE A 3 8.61 17.04 -6.61
N TYR A 4 9.48 16.04 -6.52
CA TYR A 4 9.11 14.62 -6.34
C TYR A 4 9.11 14.29 -4.83
N LEU A 5 8.31 13.32 -4.37
CA LEU A 5 8.14 13.03 -2.93
C LEU A 5 9.46 12.98 -2.15
N HIS A 6 10.47 12.28 -2.68
CA HIS A 6 11.75 12.08 -2.00
C HIS A 6 12.72 13.28 -2.09
N ASN A 7 12.35 14.33 -2.83
CA ASN A 7 13.09 15.57 -3.00
C ASN A 7 12.26 16.80 -2.60
N ASP A 8 11.10 16.62 -1.96
CA ASP A 8 10.25 17.73 -1.51
C ASP A 8 10.88 18.40 -0.28
N PRO A 9 11.26 19.69 -0.35
CA PRO A 9 11.90 20.40 0.76
C PRO A 9 10.98 20.58 1.98
N ASN A 10 9.67 20.35 1.82
CA ASN A 10 8.68 20.44 2.91
C ASN A 10 8.57 19.14 3.73
N LEU A 11 9.31 18.09 3.34
CA LEU A 11 9.32 16.78 3.99
C LEU A 11 10.75 16.46 4.50
N PRO A 12 10.95 16.17 5.79
CA PRO A 12 12.26 15.83 6.32
C PRO A 12 12.77 14.48 5.79
N LEU A 13 14.09 14.37 5.64
CA LEU A 13 14.72 13.12 5.22
C LEU A 13 14.47 12.00 6.21
N ALA A 14 14.24 12.32 7.50
CA ALA A 14 13.83 11.41 8.56
C ALA A 14 12.69 10.45 8.16
N TRP A 15 11.75 10.88 7.31
CA TRP A 15 10.60 10.07 6.89
C TRP A 15 10.94 9.09 5.75
N GLY A 16 12.03 9.32 5.03
CA GLY A 16 12.55 8.42 4.01
C GLY A 16 13.22 7.16 4.62
N PRO A 17 13.51 6.13 3.80
CA PRO A 17 13.20 6.02 2.38
C PRO A 17 11.69 5.85 2.19
N TRP A 18 11.22 6.19 1.00
CA TRP A 18 9.80 6.26 0.69
C TRP A 18 9.33 5.02 -0.05
N PHE A 19 8.12 4.55 0.26
CA PHE A 19 7.53 3.33 -0.30
C PHE A 19 6.33 3.65 -1.17
N SER A 20 5.91 2.69 -2.00
CA SER A 20 4.87 2.90 -3.02
C SER A 20 3.63 3.63 -2.50
N HIS A 21 3.07 3.24 -1.35
CA HIS A 21 1.88 3.90 -0.78
C HIS A 21 2.07 5.37 -0.41
N GLU A 22 3.28 5.80 -0.04
CA GLU A 22 3.58 7.22 0.19
C GLU A 22 3.55 7.99 -1.14
N TYR A 23 4.07 7.42 -2.23
CA TYR A 23 3.98 8.02 -3.56
C TYR A 23 2.55 8.08 -4.08
N LEU A 24 1.79 6.98 -3.92
CA LEU A 24 0.36 6.94 -4.31
C LEU A 24 -0.39 8.08 -3.64
N MET A 25 -0.23 8.22 -2.32
CA MET A 25 -0.90 9.27 -1.56
C MET A 25 -0.39 10.66 -1.91
N TYR A 26 0.93 10.86 -2.00
CA TYR A 26 1.54 12.16 -2.30
C TYR A 26 1.03 12.75 -3.61
N TYR A 27 0.98 11.96 -4.68
CA TYR A 27 0.48 12.45 -5.96
C TYR A 27 -1.02 12.65 -5.98
N SER A 28 -1.79 11.80 -5.32
CA SER A 28 -3.24 11.98 -5.27
C SER A 28 -3.64 13.19 -4.43
N VAL A 29 -3.05 13.40 -3.25
CA VAL A 29 -3.44 14.48 -2.34
C VAL A 29 -3.12 15.87 -2.89
N GLN A 30 -2.03 16.01 -3.64
CA GLN A 30 -1.66 17.26 -4.31
C GLN A 30 -2.69 17.73 -5.35
N THR A 31 -3.55 16.85 -5.84
CA THR A 31 -4.61 17.24 -6.78
C THR A 31 -5.82 17.86 -6.09
N VAL A 32 -5.93 17.77 -4.77
CA VAL A 32 -7.09 18.24 -3.98
C VAL A 32 -6.70 19.52 -3.25
N SER A 33 -6.77 20.67 -3.94
CA SER A 33 -6.30 21.96 -3.41
C SER A 33 -6.91 22.32 -2.06
N SER A 34 -8.21 22.08 -1.89
CA SER A 34 -8.94 22.33 -0.64
C SER A 34 -8.41 21.53 0.56
N LEU A 35 -7.71 20.42 0.32
CA LEU A 35 -7.04 19.63 1.35
C LEU A 35 -5.62 20.14 1.59
N MET A 36 -4.90 20.49 0.52
CA MET A 36 -3.56 21.10 0.61
C MET A 36 -3.57 22.42 1.39
N ASP A 37 -4.67 23.17 1.31
CA ASP A 37 -4.86 24.48 1.97
C ASP A 37 -5.36 24.37 3.42
N LEU A 38 -5.59 23.15 3.94
CA LEU A 38 -6.05 22.98 5.32
C LEU A 38 -4.98 23.42 6.33
N PRO A 39 -5.38 24.12 7.41
CA PRO A 39 -4.43 24.51 8.44
C PRO A 39 -3.85 23.29 9.17
N PRO A 40 -2.65 23.41 9.76
CA PRO A 40 -2.10 22.38 10.62
C PRO A 40 -3.05 22.03 11.77
N VAL A 41 -3.08 20.75 12.14
CA VAL A 41 -3.84 20.23 13.28
C VAL A 41 -2.92 19.78 14.41
N CYS A 42 -3.35 19.95 15.65
CA CYS A 42 -2.59 19.49 16.83
C CYS A 42 -2.47 17.96 16.85
N VAL A 43 -1.26 17.46 17.10
CA VAL A 43 -1.00 16.04 17.32
C VAL A 43 -1.68 15.59 18.61
N LYS A 44 -2.38 14.45 18.59
CA LYS A 44 -3.23 13.95 19.68
C LYS A 44 -2.93 12.47 20.01
N PRO A 45 -3.19 12.02 21.27
CA PRO A 45 -3.16 10.60 21.60
C PRO A 45 -4.16 9.79 20.77
N ASN A 46 -3.85 8.51 20.55
CA ASN A 46 -4.78 7.57 19.91
C ASN A 46 -6.10 7.53 20.68
N PRO A 47 -7.25 7.84 20.03
CA PRO A 47 -8.55 7.82 20.68
C PRO A 47 -9.06 6.41 20.99
N ARG A 48 -8.38 5.36 20.52
CA ARG A 48 -8.69 3.95 20.79
C ARG A 48 -10.08 3.50 20.32
N TYR A 49 -10.67 4.19 19.34
CA TYR A 49 -11.93 3.79 18.71
C TYR A 49 -11.86 2.38 18.09
N GLY A 50 -10.68 1.99 17.60
CA GLY A 50 -10.44 0.72 16.92
C GLY A 50 -10.16 -0.47 17.82
N ASP A 51 -9.89 -0.31 19.11
CA ASP A 51 -9.32 -1.38 19.96
C ASP A 51 -10.16 -2.67 19.96
N LYS A 52 -11.49 -2.55 19.84
CA LYS A 52 -12.40 -3.71 19.78
C LYS A 52 -12.69 -4.20 18.37
N LEU A 53 -12.69 -3.30 17.38
CA LEU A 53 -13.13 -3.59 16.01
C LEU A 53 -11.97 -3.96 15.07
N TRP A 54 -10.77 -3.50 15.41
CA TRP A 54 -9.53 -3.64 14.65
C TRP A 54 -8.35 -3.89 15.59
N PRO A 55 -8.23 -5.11 16.16
CA PRO A 55 -7.16 -5.42 17.10
C PRO A 55 -5.80 -5.24 16.44
N LEU A 56 -4.85 -4.63 17.16
CA LEU A 56 -3.50 -4.39 16.67
C LEU A 56 -2.59 -5.56 17.03
N GLY A 57 -1.65 -5.87 16.14
CA GLY A 57 -0.62 -6.88 16.37
C GLY A 57 0.24 -6.55 17.59
N PRO A 58 0.72 -7.55 18.35
CA PRO A 58 1.45 -7.33 19.61
C PRO A 58 2.78 -6.59 19.45
N ARG A 59 3.31 -6.50 18.22
CA ARG A 59 4.55 -5.78 17.88
C ARG A 59 4.32 -4.37 17.35
N HIS A 60 3.07 -3.96 17.18
CA HIS A 60 2.76 -2.64 16.66
C HIS A 60 3.00 -1.57 17.72
N VAL A 61 3.59 -0.46 17.28
CA VAL A 61 3.79 0.74 18.09
C VAL A 61 3.28 1.92 17.27
N ASP A 62 2.33 2.66 17.82
CA ASP A 62 1.82 3.90 17.22
C ASP A 62 2.88 5.01 17.36
N TYR A 63 3.91 4.99 16.51
CA TYR A 63 4.90 6.05 16.48
C TYR A 63 4.32 7.38 15.98
N TYR A 64 4.79 8.48 16.56
CA TYR A 64 4.48 9.86 16.20
C TYR A 64 5.60 10.42 15.32
N LYS A 65 5.39 10.41 14.02
CA LYS A 65 6.38 10.80 13.00
C LYS A 65 6.70 12.29 13.01
N GLU A 66 5.92 13.11 13.72
CA GLU A 66 6.08 14.56 13.88
C GLU A 66 7.19 14.93 14.86
N ASN A 67 7.61 13.97 15.71
CA ASN A 67 8.76 14.09 16.58
C ASN A 67 9.79 13.05 16.16
N TRP A 68 10.84 13.54 15.50
CA TRP A 68 11.84 12.70 14.88
C TRP A 68 13.26 13.18 15.16
N LYS A 69 14.20 12.24 15.11
CA LYS A 69 15.64 12.50 15.07
C LYS A 69 16.22 11.80 13.86
N GLU A 70 16.86 12.54 12.97
CA GLU A 70 17.63 11.93 11.87
C GLU A 70 18.86 11.23 12.46
N ILE A 71 18.98 9.94 12.14
CA ILE A 71 20.03 9.09 12.72
C ILE A 71 20.81 8.31 11.65
N ARG A 72 20.33 8.30 10.41
CA ARG A 72 20.95 7.58 9.30
C ARG A 72 20.46 8.11 7.96
N LYS A 73 21.13 7.68 6.90
CA LYS A 73 20.71 7.88 5.52
C LYS A 73 20.67 6.53 4.81
N LEU A 74 19.47 6.01 4.63
CA LEU A 74 19.19 4.79 3.90
C LEU A 74 19.23 5.06 2.40
N ASP A 75 19.74 4.09 1.65
CA ASP A 75 19.76 4.19 0.20
C ASP A 75 18.34 4.13 -0.34
N LEU A 76 17.95 5.14 -1.12
CA LEU A 76 16.60 5.26 -1.67
C LEU A 76 16.23 4.02 -2.48
N PHE A 77 17.17 3.45 -3.21
CA PHE A 77 16.92 2.43 -4.22
C PHE A 77 17.00 0.99 -3.72
N ASN A 78 17.68 0.74 -2.61
CA ASN A 78 17.97 -0.59 -2.08
C ASN A 78 17.33 -0.86 -0.71
N SER A 79 16.58 0.08 -0.16
CA SER A 79 15.92 -0.07 1.15
C SER A 79 14.49 -0.57 1.01
N PHE A 80 14.20 -1.76 1.54
CA PHE A 80 12.88 -2.43 1.44
C PHE A 80 12.26 -2.79 2.78
N ASP A 81 12.95 -2.50 3.89
CA ASP A 81 12.39 -2.74 5.21
C ASP A 81 11.61 -1.50 5.64
N TYR A 82 10.27 -1.56 5.53
CA TYR A 82 9.34 -0.48 5.90
C TYR A 82 9.59 0.11 7.29
N ARG A 83 10.15 -0.70 8.20
CA ARG A 83 10.46 -0.31 9.60
C ARG A 83 11.73 0.50 9.70
N LYS A 84 12.66 0.33 8.77
CA LYS A 84 13.90 1.07 8.73
C LYS A 84 13.63 2.38 7.99
N ARG A 85 13.55 3.45 8.76
CA ARG A 85 13.53 4.82 8.26
C ARG A 85 14.84 5.53 8.63
N ASN A 86 15.05 6.71 8.05
CA ASN A 86 16.18 7.58 8.31
C ASN A 86 16.11 8.20 9.72
N GLY A 87 14.91 8.29 10.28
CA GLY A 87 14.65 8.81 11.61
C GLY A 87 14.24 7.77 12.63
N GLU A 88 14.51 8.07 13.90
CA GLU A 88 13.79 7.54 15.06
C GLU A 88 12.59 8.43 15.36
N TYR A 89 11.50 7.83 15.86
CA TYR A 89 10.23 8.51 16.12
C TYR A 89 9.79 8.33 17.57
N ALA A 90 9.04 9.29 18.10
CA ALA A 90 8.53 9.19 19.46
C ALA A 90 7.40 8.16 19.57
N ALA A 91 7.41 7.34 20.62
CA ALA A 91 6.28 6.47 20.97
C ALA A 91 5.23 7.21 21.83
N GLU A 92 5.65 8.29 22.48
CA GLU A 92 4.78 9.17 23.26
C GLU A 92 4.28 10.34 22.41
N VAL A 93 3.07 10.82 22.73
CA VAL A 93 2.45 11.95 22.06
C VAL A 93 3.33 13.19 22.26
N PRO A 94 3.83 13.83 21.20
CA PRO A 94 4.63 15.03 21.35
C PRO A 94 3.74 16.23 21.73
N SER A 95 4.08 16.92 22.82
CA SER A 95 3.38 18.13 23.23
C SER A 95 3.60 19.27 22.22
N ASN A 96 2.54 20.04 21.96
CA ASN A 96 2.59 21.28 21.15
C ASN A 96 3.07 21.10 19.70
N LYS A 97 3.02 19.89 19.14
CA LYS A 97 3.26 19.67 17.71
C LYS A 97 1.97 19.84 16.92
N GLN A 98 2.10 20.45 15.74
CA GLN A 98 1.06 20.54 14.74
C GLN A 98 1.60 20.02 13.42
N ILE A 99 0.70 19.53 12.55
CA ILE A 99 1.06 18.99 11.24
C ILE A 99 -0.05 19.25 10.24
N GLU A 100 0.31 19.57 9.01
CA GLU A 100 -0.61 19.74 7.88
C GLU A 100 -1.27 18.39 7.53
N PRO A 101 -2.61 18.35 7.34
CA PRO A 101 -3.35 17.13 7.01
C PRO A 101 -2.77 16.31 5.85
N TRP A 102 -2.31 16.97 4.78
CA TRP A 102 -1.73 16.27 3.63
C TRP A 102 -0.45 15.50 4.00
N LYS A 103 0.36 16.01 4.93
CA LYS A 103 1.55 15.30 5.42
C LYS A 103 1.17 14.09 6.24
N VAL A 104 0.13 14.19 7.09
CA VAL A 104 -0.42 13.04 7.83
C VAL A 104 -0.87 11.96 6.87
N LEU A 105 -1.60 12.33 5.82
CA LEU A 105 -2.05 11.38 4.79
C LEU A 105 -0.88 10.65 4.14
N VAL A 106 0.17 11.36 3.74
CA VAL A 106 1.35 10.77 3.11
C VAL A 106 2.11 9.87 4.08
N ILE A 107 2.54 10.38 5.23
CA ILE A 107 3.49 9.66 6.07
C ILE A 107 2.86 8.46 6.77
N TYR A 108 1.56 8.45 7.05
CA TYR A 108 0.90 7.30 7.68
C TYR A 108 0.32 6.31 6.67
N SER A 109 0.47 6.53 5.36
CA SER A 109 -0.07 5.61 4.36
C SER A 109 0.69 4.28 4.30
N THR A 110 1.89 4.23 4.88
CA THR A 110 2.68 2.99 5.05
C THR A 110 2.45 2.32 6.38
N GLU A 111 1.69 2.92 7.30
CA GLU A 111 1.48 2.38 8.63
C GLU A 111 0.81 0.99 8.66
N PRO A 112 -0.14 0.66 7.76
CA PRO A 112 -0.66 -0.71 7.64
C PRO A 112 0.43 -1.79 7.43
N ASP A 113 1.55 -1.44 6.80
CA ASP A 113 2.69 -2.33 6.62
C ASP A 113 3.63 -2.41 7.86
N LEU A 114 3.43 -1.54 8.86
CA LEU A 114 4.25 -1.41 10.08
C LEU A 114 3.71 -2.21 11.27
N TYR A 115 3.39 -3.48 11.01
CA TYR A 115 2.95 -4.46 12.01
C TYR A 115 1.59 -4.30 12.72
N PRO A 116 0.67 -3.40 12.37
CA PRO A 116 -0.65 -3.38 13.00
C PRO A 116 -1.41 -4.70 12.81
N ASP A 117 -0.99 -5.51 11.84
CA ASP A 117 -1.71 -6.70 11.38
C ASP A 117 -0.93 -8.01 11.56
N MET A 118 0.25 -7.96 12.18
CA MET A 118 1.12 -9.13 12.33
C MET A 118 0.81 -9.95 13.59
N ASP A 119 1.06 -11.25 13.54
CA ASP A 119 0.91 -12.20 14.65
C ASP A 119 -0.49 -12.24 15.29
N LEU A 120 -1.51 -11.92 14.51
CA LEU A 120 -2.92 -11.99 14.93
C LEU A 120 -3.56 -13.30 14.47
N PHE A 121 -4.52 -13.80 15.24
CA PHE A 121 -5.45 -14.83 14.75
C PHE A 121 -6.74 -14.15 14.28
N LEU A 122 -6.80 -13.78 13.00
CA LEU A 122 -7.95 -13.13 12.39
C LEU A 122 -8.93 -14.13 11.79
N HIS A 123 -8.41 -15.21 11.20
CA HIS A 123 -9.23 -16.24 10.59
C HIS A 123 -8.46 -17.57 10.43
N LYS A 124 -9.15 -18.70 10.58
CA LYS A 124 -8.55 -20.05 10.43
C LYS A 124 -7.85 -20.30 9.08
N ASN A 125 -8.29 -19.58 8.04
CA ASN A 125 -7.77 -19.71 6.68
C ASN A 125 -6.74 -18.62 6.29
N GLN A 126 -6.27 -17.78 7.22
CA GLN A 126 -5.37 -16.66 6.91
C GLN A 126 -4.03 -17.08 6.30
N LYS A 127 -3.61 -18.34 6.46
CA LYS A 127 -2.43 -18.88 5.77
C LYS A 127 -2.56 -18.86 4.24
N ILE A 128 -3.78 -18.87 3.69
CA ILE A 128 -4.02 -18.78 2.24
C ILE A 128 -3.63 -17.41 1.69
N THR A 129 -3.71 -16.37 2.51
CA THR A 129 -3.23 -15.02 2.21
C THR A 129 -1.81 -14.79 2.76
N GLY A 130 -1.08 -15.83 3.19
CA GLY A 130 0.29 -15.69 3.69
C GLY A 130 0.43 -15.15 5.12
N GLY A 131 -0.65 -15.10 5.91
CA GLY A 131 -0.64 -14.65 7.31
C GLY A 131 -1.77 -13.66 7.63
N SER A 132 -1.76 -13.12 8.85
CA SER A 132 -2.74 -12.12 9.29
C SER A 132 -2.55 -10.77 8.56
N HIS A 133 -1.31 -10.40 8.26
CA HIS A 133 -1.01 -9.23 7.44
C HIS A 133 -1.65 -9.36 6.06
N GLY A 134 -1.33 -10.41 5.31
CA GLY A 134 -1.97 -10.61 4.01
C GLY A 134 -3.50 -10.78 4.08
N TRP A 135 -4.06 -11.25 5.20
CA TRP A 135 -5.51 -11.32 5.36
C TRP A 135 -6.17 -9.94 5.34
N ARG A 136 -5.53 -8.92 5.93
CA ARG A 136 -6.05 -7.54 5.97
C ARG A 136 -5.76 -6.74 4.71
N HIS A 137 -4.71 -7.07 3.97
CA HIS A 137 -4.33 -6.36 2.74
C HIS A 137 -4.93 -6.96 1.46
N MET A 138 -5.25 -8.26 1.46
CA MET A 138 -5.76 -8.94 0.27
C MET A 138 -7.25 -9.27 0.36
N GLN A 139 -7.88 -9.45 -0.80
CA GLN A 139 -9.21 -10.03 -0.91
C GLN A 139 -9.44 -10.68 -2.28
N PHE A 140 -9.55 -12.00 -2.34
CA PHE A 140 -9.78 -12.72 -3.59
C PHE A 140 -10.73 -13.92 -3.44
N LYS A 141 -11.24 -14.40 -4.58
CA LYS A 141 -11.99 -15.66 -4.64
C LYS A 141 -11.09 -16.79 -5.13
N LEU A 142 -11.13 -17.92 -4.43
CA LEU A 142 -10.44 -19.14 -4.80
C LEU A 142 -11.39 -20.32 -4.56
N LEU A 143 -11.65 -21.11 -5.61
CA LEU A 143 -12.57 -22.25 -5.57
C LEU A 143 -13.95 -21.92 -4.97
N GLY A 144 -14.53 -20.78 -5.36
CA GLY A 144 -15.84 -20.32 -4.90
C GLY A 144 -15.85 -19.60 -3.54
N ALA A 145 -14.84 -19.81 -2.70
CA ALA A 145 -14.71 -19.15 -1.39
C ALA A 145 -13.97 -17.81 -1.47
N ARG A 146 -14.33 -16.84 -0.62
CA ARG A 146 -13.63 -15.56 -0.47
C ARG A 146 -12.58 -15.66 0.64
N TYR A 147 -11.39 -15.15 0.40
CA TYR A 147 -10.30 -15.06 1.35
C TYR A 147 -9.85 -13.62 1.50
N GLY A 148 -9.46 -13.23 2.71
CA GLY A 148 -9.05 -11.89 3.04
C GLY A 148 -10.21 -10.90 3.29
N MET A 149 -9.85 -9.73 3.80
CA MET A 149 -10.76 -8.73 4.32
C MET A 149 -10.42 -7.29 3.92
N ALA A 150 -9.58 -7.07 2.90
CA ALA A 150 -9.15 -5.73 2.47
C ALA A 150 -10.28 -4.69 2.29
N THR A 151 -11.43 -5.09 1.74
CA THR A 151 -12.61 -4.20 1.66
C THR A 151 -13.11 -3.78 3.04
N GLN A 152 -13.15 -4.71 4.00
CA GLN A 152 -13.53 -4.42 5.38
C GLN A 152 -12.47 -3.55 6.07
N SER A 153 -11.19 -3.80 5.81
CA SER A 153 -10.07 -2.97 6.29
C SER A 153 -10.25 -1.50 5.89
N PHE A 154 -10.55 -1.25 4.61
CA PHE A 154 -10.87 0.08 4.10
C PHE A 154 -12.06 0.71 4.83
N HIS A 155 -13.20 0.01 4.91
CA HIS A 155 -14.42 0.55 5.51
C HIS A 155 -14.26 0.87 7.00
N ILE A 156 -13.60 -0.01 7.77
CA ILE A 156 -13.37 0.22 9.20
C ILE A 156 -12.52 1.47 9.42
N HIS A 157 -11.45 1.66 8.66
CA HIS A 157 -10.60 2.84 8.78
C HIS A 157 -11.29 4.13 8.31
N ARG A 158 -12.09 4.05 7.26
CA ARG A 158 -12.94 5.17 6.83
C ARG A 158 -13.95 5.58 7.91
N GLN A 159 -14.61 4.62 8.55
CA GLN A 159 -15.54 4.88 9.66
C GLN A 159 -14.84 5.44 10.90
N MET A 160 -13.65 4.94 11.24
CA MET A 160 -12.84 5.52 12.32
C MET A 160 -12.39 6.95 12.00
N ALA A 161 -12.14 7.27 10.73
CA ALA A 161 -11.84 8.63 10.29
C ALA A 161 -13.06 9.53 10.48
N GLU A 162 -14.23 9.14 9.99
CA GLU A 162 -15.51 9.84 10.18
C GLU A 162 -15.78 10.13 11.66
N LEU A 163 -15.76 9.10 12.51
CA LEU A 163 -15.97 9.23 13.93
C LEU A 163 -14.95 10.17 14.60
N SER A 164 -13.69 10.12 14.18
CA SER A 164 -12.65 11.01 14.73
C SER A 164 -12.91 12.47 14.37
N PHE A 165 -13.33 12.75 13.14
CA PHE A 165 -13.71 14.10 12.74
C PHE A 165 -14.94 14.60 13.49
N GLU A 166 -15.98 13.78 13.64
CA GLU A 166 -17.19 14.12 14.40
C GLU A 166 -16.91 14.44 15.87
N ASN A 167 -15.88 13.84 16.45
CA ASN A 167 -15.46 14.06 17.84
C ASN A 167 -14.34 15.12 17.97
N GLY A 168 -14.02 15.88 16.92
CA GLY A 168 -13.01 16.93 16.95
C GLY A 168 -11.56 16.43 17.07
N ASN A 169 -11.29 15.14 16.81
CA ASN A 169 -9.95 14.55 16.79
C ASN A 169 -9.39 14.49 15.36
N TYR A 170 -9.20 15.66 14.75
CA TYR A 170 -8.80 15.80 13.35
C TYR A 170 -7.51 15.08 13.00
N TYR A 171 -6.51 15.10 13.89
CA TYR A 171 -5.24 14.41 13.69
C TYR A 171 -5.44 12.90 13.45
N TRP A 172 -6.23 12.23 14.30
CA TRP A 172 -6.56 10.82 14.09
C TRP A 172 -7.56 10.60 12.96
N GLY A 173 -8.44 11.56 12.67
CA GLY A 173 -9.25 11.56 11.46
C GLY A 173 -8.41 11.39 10.20
N TRP A 174 -7.38 12.22 10.04
CA TRP A 174 -6.46 12.14 8.90
C TRP A 174 -5.59 10.88 8.92
N ARG A 175 -5.12 10.42 10.09
CA ARG A 175 -4.32 9.19 10.21
C ARG A 175 -5.13 7.93 9.90
N PHE A 176 -6.38 7.84 10.37
CA PHE A 176 -7.27 6.74 9.99
C PHE A 176 -7.65 6.79 8.51
N LEU A 177 -7.90 7.99 7.96
CA LEU A 177 -8.15 8.14 6.53
C LEU A 177 -6.94 7.68 5.69
N SER A 178 -5.73 8.00 6.15
CA SER A 178 -4.48 7.55 5.54
C SER A 178 -4.37 6.02 5.48
N ARG A 179 -4.62 5.35 6.62
CA ARG A 179 -4.68 3.88 6.69
C ARG A 179 -5.80 3.31 5.81
N GLY A 180 -6.97 3.95 5.76
CA GLY A 180 -8.06 3.54 4.87
C GLY A 180 -7.66 3.64 3.40
N ALA A 181 -7.04 4.74 3.02
CA ALA A 181 -6.56 4.98 1.67
C ALA A 181 -5.48 3.97 1.22
N HIS A 182 -4.63 3.50 2.15
CA HIS A 182 -3.73 2.38 1.90
C HIS A 182 -4.51 1.13 1.43
N TYR A 183 -5.49 0.67 2.21
CA TYR A 183 -6.28 -0.51 1.83
C TYR A 183 -7.11 -0.29 0.56
N LEU A 184 -7.52 0.96 0.29
CA LEU A 184 -8.18 1.30 -0.99
C LEU A 184 -7.21 1.17 -2.18
N ALA A 185 -5.95 1.56 -2.01
CA ALA A 185 -4.91 1.35 -3.02
C ALA A 185 -4.60 -0.15 -3.23
N ASP A 186 -4.54 -0.94 -2.16
CA ASP A 186 -4.37 -2.41 -2.22
C ASP A 186 -5.45 -3.09 -3.08
N LEU A 187 -6.70 -2.65 -2.97
CA LEU A 187 -7.80 -3.16 -3.80
C LEU A 187 -7.64 -2.86 -5.30
N GLY A 188 -6.73 -1.96 -5.68
CA GLY A 188 -6.31 -1.70 -7.05
C GLY A 188 -5.11 -2.53 -7.50
N ASN A 189 -4.36 -3.10 -6.56
CA ASN A 189 -3.23 -3.98 -6.85
C ASN A 189 -3.74 -5.34 -7.36
N PRO A 190 -3.42 -5.75 -8.60
CA PRO A 190 -3.92 -7.00 -9.16
C PRO A 190 -3.59 -8.25 -8.34
N PHE A 191 -2.47 -8.27 -7.62
CA PHE A 191 -2.03 -9.40 -6.81
C PHE A 191 -2.75 -9.50 -5.46
N HIS A 192 -3.32 -8.39 -4.99
CA HIS A 192 -4.09 -8.37 -3.75
C HIS A 192 -5.54 -8.82 -3.97
N VAL A 193 -6.05 -8.69 -5.20
CA VAL A 193 -7.43 -9.05 -5.54
C VAL A 193 -7.60 -10.35 -6.32
N LYS A 194 -6.48 -10.99 -6.69
CA LYS A 194 -6.46 -12.29 -7.35
C LYS A 194 -5.18 -13.05 -6.98
N ALA A 195 -5.34 -14.23 -6.39
CA ALA A 195 -4.20 -15.02 -5.91
C ALA A 195 -3.35 -15.64 -7.02
N LEU A 196 -3.97 -16.25 -8.03
CA LEU A 196 -3.24 -16.89 -9.13
C LEU A 196 -4.10 -17.12 -10.37
N PRO A 197 -3.50 -17.38 -11.55
CA PRO A 197 -4.23 -17.81 -12.73
C PRO A 197 -4.82 -19.22 -12.54
N GLY A 198 -6.08 -19.43 -12.96
CA GLY A 198 -6.76 -20.72 -12.80
C GLY A 198 -6.08 -21.90 -13.50
N PHE A 199 -5.47 -21.68 -14.67
CA PHE A 199 -4.71 -22.71 -15.37
C PHE A 199 -3.48 -23.19 -14.58
N LEU A 200 -2.76 -22.25 -13.94
CA LEU A 200 -1.63 -22.59 -13.09
C LEU A 200 -2.08 -23.36 -11.85
N LEU A 201 -3.19 -22.95 -11.24
CA LEU A 201 -3.79 -23.67 -10.12
C LEU A 201 -4.07 -25.13 -10.50
N ALA A 202 -4.76 -25.36 -11.63
CA ALA A 202 -5.10 -26.71 -12.10
C ALA A 202 -3.84 -27.57 -12.33
N LYS A 203 -2.79 -26.99 -12.91
CA LYS A 203 -1.53 -27.71 -13.20
C LYS A 203 -0.70 -28.02 -11.94
N LYS A 204 -0.72 -27.16 -10.93
CA LYS A 204 0.18 -27.22 -9.77
C LYS A 204 -0.51 -27.42 -8.42
N ILE A 205 -1.79 -27.80 -8.40
CA ILE A 205 -2.55 -27.99 -7.14
C ILE A 205 -1.93 -29.01 -6.19
N LEU A 206 -1.24 -30.02 -6.73
CA LEU A 206 -0.52 -31.04 -5.96
C LEU A 206 0.87 -30.56 -5.47
N TYR A 207 1.43 -29.50 -6.06
CA TYR A 207 2.76 -28.96 -5.79
C TYR A 207 2.67 -27.66 -4.98
N ARG A 208 2.02 -27.71 -3.82
CA ARG A 208 1.67 -26.53 -3.00
C ARG A 208 2.87 -25.64 -2.64
N ASN A 209 4.02 -26.23 -2.30
CA ASN A 209 5.22 -25.48 -1.93
C ASN A 209 5.80 -24.72 -3.13
N GLU A 210 5.84 -25.37 -4.30
CA GLU A 210 6.31 -24.75 -5.54
C GLU A 210 5.36 -23.61 -5.96
N LEU A 211 4.04 -23.85 -5.87
CA LEU A 211 3.04 -22.86 -6.19
C LEU A 211 3.14 -21.62 -5.28
N PHE A 212 3.36 -21.82 -3.98
CA PHE A 212 3.61 -20.73 -3.04
C PHE A 212 4.83 -19.90 -3.46
N LYS A 213 5.96 -20.53 -3.76
CA LYS A 213 7.18 -19.83 -4.21
C LYS A 213 6.94 -19.02 -5.48
N ILE A 214 6.27 -19.61 -6.48
CA ILE A 214 5.96 -18.94 -7.75
C ILE A 214 5.10 -17.69 -7.51
N ILE A 215 4.02 -17.83 -6.73
CA ILE A 215 3.10 -16.72 -6.45
C ILE A 215 3.83 -15.63 -5.68
N SER A 216 4.55 -15.99 -4.61
CA SER A 216 5.29 -15.02 -3.80
C SER A 216 6.39 -14.31 -4.58
N ALA A 217 7.12 -15.02 -5.42
CA ALA A 217 8.14 -14.43 -6.27
C ALA A 217 7.54 -13.39 -7.23
N ILE A 218 6.50 -13.77 -7.97
CA ILE A 218 5.89 -12.88 -8.97
C ILE A 218 5.21 -11.67 -8.31
N HIS A 219 4.47 -11.90 -7.23
CA HIS A 219 3.82 -10.83 -6.46
C HIS A 219 4.86 -9.84 -5.94
N GLN A 220 5.85 -10.30 -5.17
CA GLN A 220 6.87 -9.42 -4.62
C GLN A 220 7.65 -8.71 -5.73
N SER A 221 7.99 -9.40 -6.82
CA SER A 221 8.69 -8.81 -7.97
C SER A 221 7.92 -7.66 -8.60
N TYR A 222 6.58 -7.75 -8.67
CA TYR A 222 5.78 -6.65 -9.16
C TYR A 222 5.80 -5.44 -8.22
N GLU A 223 5.67 -5.66 -6.90
CA GLU A 223 5.66 -4.58 -5.91
C GLU A 223 7.00 -3.84 -5.86
N VAL A 224 8.13 -4.57 -5.88
CA VAL A 224 9.45 -3.92 -5.90
C VAL A 224 9.70 -3.20 -7.22
N TYR A 225 9.20 -3.72 -8.34
CA TYR A 225 9.27 -3.03 -9.63
C TYR A 225 8.54 -1.67 -9.57
N VAL A 226 7.32 -1.66 -9.03
CA VAL A 226 6.53 -0.44 -8.85
C VAL A 226 7.28 0.56 -7.96
N GLU A 227 7.77 0.08 -6.82
CA GLU A 227 8.48 0.90 -5.85
C GLU A 227 9.74 1.53 -6.45
N ARG A 228 10.51 0.73 -7.20
CA ARG A 228 11.71 1.20 -7.89
C ARG A 228 11.39 2.28 -8.92
N ARG A 229 10.33 2.10 -9.72
CA ARG A 229 9.90 3.11 -10.71
C ARG A 229 9.49 4.44 -10.06
N PHE A 230 8.77 4.41 -8.93
CA PHE A 230 8.51 5.63 -8.17
C PHE A 230 9.81 6.29 -7.72
N ARG A 231 10.72 5.53 -7.12
CA ARG A 231 12.00 6.07 -6.64
C ARG A 231 12.88 6.63 -7.76
N GLU A 232 12.73 6.15 -8.99
CA GLU A 232 13.42 6.69 -10.18
C GLU A 232 12.84 8.03 -10.68
N GLY A 233 11.74 8.52 -10.09
CA GLY A 233 11.10 9.73 -10.60
C GLY A 233 10.27 9.49 -11.86
N PHE A 234 9.77 8.27 -12.09
CA PHE A 234 9.20 7.90 -13.39
C PHE A 234 7.89 8.63 -13.70
N GLY A 235 7.99 9.64 -14.58
CA GLY A 235 6.96 10.60 -14.97
C GLY A 235 5.59 10.02 -15.34
N LEU A 236 5.57 8.83 -15.93
CA LEU A 236 4.33 8.18 -16.36
C LEU A 236 3.43 7.79 -15.16
N PHE A 237 4.03 7.39 -14.04
CA PHE A 237 3.28 6.89 -12.88
C PHE A 237 2.63 8.02 -12.09
N ASN A 238 3.36 9.10 -11.82
CA ASN A 238 2.80 10.27 -11.15
C ASN A 238 1.74 10.95 -12.02
N GLN A 239 1.94 11.09 -13.32
CA GLN A 239 0.92 11.68 -14.20
C GLN A 239 -0.37 10.85 -14.18
N ALA A 240 -0.26 9.53 -14.30
CA ALA A 240 -1.42 8.64 -14.24
C ALA A 240 -2.20 8.74 -12.92
N LEU A 241 -1.50 8.81 -11.78
CA LEU A 241 -2.14 8.99 -10.46
C LEU A 241 -2.88 10.33 -10.36
N MET A 242 -2.25 11.41 -10.83
CA MET A 242 -2.84 12.74 -10.78
C MET A 242 -4.06 12.86 -11.69
N ASP A 243 -3.95 12.37 -12.93
CA ASP A 243 -5.05 12.38 -13.90
C ASP A 243 -6.24 11.59 -13.36
N GLY A 244 -5.96 10.39 -12.81
CA GLY A 244 -6.95 9.59 -12.12
C GLY A 244 -7.59 10.35 -10.97
N ALA A 245 -6.78 10.93 -10.07
CA ALA A 245 -7.29 11.66 -8.91
C ALA A 245 -8.17 12.86 -9.27
N LEU A 246 -7.78 13.64 -10.29
CA LEU A 246 -8.59 14.73 -10.82
C LEU A 246 -9.91 14.25 -11.42
N GLU A 247 -9.93 13.07 -12.07
CA GLU A 247 -11.18 12.45 -12.53
C GLU A 247 -12.04 11.98 -11.35
N GLY A 248 -11.42 11.38 -10.34
CA GLY A 248 -12.06 10.88 -9.13
C GLY A 248 -12.82 11.95 -8.35
N GLN A 249 -12.24 13.15 -8.24
CA GLN A 249 -12.86 14.29 -7.57
C GLN A 249 -14.21 14.70 -8.20
N LYS A 250 -14.41 14.42 -9.49
CA LYS A 250 -15.63 14.78 -10.23
C LYS A 250 -16.73 13.73 -10.13
N MET A 251 -16.48 12.61 -9.45
CA MET A 251 -17.43 11.51 -9.35
C MET A 251 -18.40 11.72 -8.19
N GLU A 252 -19.69 11.58 -8.45
CA GLU A 252 -20.70 11.43 -7.41
C GLU A 252 -20.87 9.94 -7.09
N VAL A 253 -20.13 9.46 -6.10
CA VAL A 253 -20.17 8.04 -5.71
C VAL A 253 -20.15 7.88 -4.21
N ASP A 254 -21.10 7.09 -3.74
CA ASP A 254 -21.12 6.56 -2.38
C ASP A 254 -20.37 5.22 -2.30
N PHE A 255 -19.32 5.18 -1.47
CA PHE A 255 -18.60 3.94 -1.14
C PHE A 255 -19.48 2.92 -0.39
N GLY A 256 -20.58 3.36 0.23
CA GLY A 256 -21.52 2.55 1.02
C GLY A 256 -22.30 1.50 0.22
N ASN A 257 -22.59 1.73 -1.05
CA ASN A 257 -23.34 0.77 -1.88
C ASN A 257 -22.49 -0.36 -2.48
N GLY A 258 -21.17 -0.32 -2.32
CA GLY A 258 -20.21 -1.34 -2.74
C GLY A 258 -20.07 -1.56 -4.26
N LYS A 259 -20.89 -0.95 -5.13
CA LYS A 259 -20.84 -1.16 -6.59
C LYS A 259 -19.55 -0.62 -7.19
N THR A 260 -19.15 0.59 -6.80
CA THR A 260 -17.92 1.22 -7.29
C THR A 260 -16.70 0.41 -6.87
N LEU A 261 -16.62 0.03 -5.60
CA LEU A 261 -15.51 -0.75 -5.09
C LEU A 261 -15.40 -2.12 -5.78
N ASN A 262 -16.54 -2.80 -6.00
CA ASN A 262 -16.58 -4.05 -6.75
C ASN A 262 -16.14 -3.88 -8.22
N SER A 263 -16.53 -2.79 -8.89
CA SER A 263 -16.09 -2.50 -10.26
C SER A 263 -14.58 -2.27 -10.34
N TYR A 264 -14.05 -1.48 -9.41
CA TYR A 264 -12.62 -1.20 -9.25
C TYR A 264 -11.80 -2.49 -9.02
N ILE A 265 -12.22 -3.33 -8.07
CA ILE A 265 -11.61 -4.65 -7.80
C ILE A 265 -11.63 -5.52 -9.05
N ARG A 266 -12.76 -5.58 -9.79
CA ARG A 266 -12.87 -6.37 -11.02
C ARG A 266 -11.92 -5.87 -12.12
N LYS A 267 -11.67 -4.56 -12.24
CA LYS A 267 -10.68 -4.03 -13.19
C LYS A 267 -9.28 -4.50 -12.83
N ALA A 268 -8.87 -4.40 -11.56
CA ALA A 268 -7.58 -4.91 -11.09
C ALA A 268 -7.42 -6.42 -11.34
N GLN A 269 -8.46 -7.22 -11.06
CA GLN A 269 -8.47 -8.67 -11.33
C GLN A 269 -8.25 -9.03 -12.81
N LYS A 270 -8.76 -8.22 -13.75
CA LYS A 270 -8.59 -8.43 -15.20
C LYS A 270 -7.14 -8.25 -15.64
N ARG A 271 -6.36 -7.41 -14.95
CA ARG A 271 -4.95 -7.13 -15.29
C ARG A 271 -3.99 -8.16 -14.73
N HIS A 272 -4.34 -8.81 -13.61
CA HIS A 272 -3.50 -9.78 -12.91
C HIS A 272 -2.86 -10.83 -13.84
N ASN A 273 -3.65 -11.54 -14.65
CA ASN A 273 -3.09 -12.64 -15.46
C ASN A 273 -2.04 -12.16 -16.46
N LYS A 274 -2.23 -10.97 -17.04
CA LYS A 274 -1.29 -10.42 -18.03
C LYS A 274 0.05 -10.11 -17.35
N ILE A 275 0.02 -9.48 -16.19
CA ILE A 275 1.22 -9.15 -15.41
C ILE A 275 1.88 -10.44 -14.88
N PHE A 276 1.09 -11.36 -14.35
CA PHE A 276 1.58 -12.63 -13.81
C PHE A 276 2.35 -13.43 -14.86
N TYR A 277 1.75 -13.68 -16.02
CA TYR A 277 2.42 -14.44 -17.07
C TYR A 277 3.57 -13.69 -17.71
N TYR A 278 3.51 -12.36 -17.73
CA TYR A 278 4.62 -11.54 -18.19
C TYR A 278 5.86 -11.73 -17.30
N PHE A 279 5.72 -11.68 -15.98
CA PHE A 279 6.84 -11.99 -15.07
C PHE A 279 7.27 -13.46 -15.19
N LEU A 280 6.33 -14.39 -15.17
CA LEU A 280 6.61 -15.82 -15.28
C LEU A 280 7.46 -16.15 -16.52
N ASN A 281 7.08 -15.60 -17.67
CA ASN A 281 7.73 -15.93 -18.95
C ASN A 281 8.98 -15.07 -19.22
N GLY A 282 9.00 -13.83 -18.73
CA GLY A 282 10.07 -12.87 -19.02
C GLY A 282 11.27 -12.94 -18.06
N PHE A 283 11.01 -13.34 -16.80
CA PHE A 283 11.98 -13.29 -15.69
C PHE A 283 11.93 -14.54 -14.78
N GLY A 284 10.99 -15.46 -15.03
CA GLY A 284 10.54 -16.45 -14.05
C GLY A 284 11.66 -17.25 -13.40
N GLN A 285 12.56 -17.86 -14.19
CA GLN A 285 13.61 -18.72 -13.62
C GLN A 285 14.56 -17.95 -12.69
N GLU A 286 15.10 -16.82 -13.16
CA GLU A 286 16.02 -15.99 -12.36
C GLU A 286 15.34 -15.47 -11.08
N LEU A 287 14.06 -15.09 -11.17
CA LEU A 287 13.30 -14.71 -9.99
C LEU A 287 13.06 -15.91 -9.06
N PHE A 288 12.70 -17.08 -9.57
CA PHE A 288 12.47 -18.26 -8.74
C PHE A 288 13.73 -18.71 -8.00
N ASP A 289 14.91 -18.55 -8.61
CA ASP A 289 16.18 -18.81 -7.95
C ASP A 289 16.39 -17.84 -6.76
N VAL A 290 16.07 -16.56 -6.93
CA VAL A 290 16.11 -15.56 -5.84
C VAL A 290 15.17 -15.93 -4.69
N PHE A 291 13.97 -16.41 -4.98
CA PHE A 291 12.96 -16.77 -3.97
C PHE A 291 13.04 -18.24 -3.51
N ALA A 292 14.02 -19.02 -3.97
CA ALA A 292 14.14 -20.44 -3.65
C ALA A 292 14.25 -20.72 -2.15
N GLN A 293 14.80 -19.76 -1.39
CA GLN A 293 14.97 -19.81 0.07
C GLN A 293 13.67 -19.67 0.87
N MET A 294 12.54 -19.35 0.24
CA MET A 294 11.26 -19.26 0.94
C MET A 294 10.74 -20.63 1.39
N ASP A 295 10.06 -20.66 2.53
CA ASP A 295 9.42 -21.86 3.07
C ASP A 295 8.01 -21.54 3.57
N ASN A 296 7.01 -22.26 3.05
CA ASN A 296 5.61 -22.12 3.44
C ASN A 296 5.27 -22.79 4.78
N ARG A 297 6.22 -23.53 5.38
CA ARG A 297 6.11 -24.11 6.72
C ARG A 297 6.82 -23.27 7.79
N SER A 298 7.54 -22.23 7.38
CA SER A 298 8.21 -21.30 8.28
C SER A 298 7.23 -20.66 9.27
N PRO A 299 7.66 -20.39 10.52
CA PRO A 299 6.87 -19.59 11.46
C PRO A 299 6.79 -18.11 11.06
N LEU A 300 7.61 -17.66 10.09
CA LEU A 300 7.59 -16.29 9.60
C LEU A 300 6.53 -16.10 8.51
N ASP A 301 5.76 -15.01 8.60
CA ASP A 301 4.82 -14.60 7.55
C ASP A 301 5.51 -14.43 6.19
N ALA A 302 4.74 -14.66 5.12
CA ALA A 302 5.25 -14.61 3.75
C ALA A 302 5.91 -13.26 3.43
N ALA A 303 5.30 -12.15 3.85
CA ALA A 303 5.82 -10.79 3.65
C ALA A 303 7.22 -10.58 4.29
N THR A 304 7.46 -11.20 5.46
CA THR A 304 8.79 -11.13 6.10
C THR A 304 9.84 -11.88 5.29
N GLN A 305 9.48 -13.01 4.69
CA GLN A 305 10.38 -13.81 3.86
C GLN A 305 10.65 -13.13 2.51
N THR A 306 9.62 -12.61 1.84
CA THR A 306 9.75 -11.95 0.54
C THR A 306 10.56 -10.65 0.60
N ASN A 307 10.44 -9.87 1.68
CA ASN A 307 11.23 -8.66 1.87
C ASN A 307 12.76 -8.90 1.85
N ARG A 308 13.21 -10.09 2.26
CA ARG A 308 14.64 -10.47 2.21
C ARG A 308 15.14 -10.68 0.78
N CYS A 309 14.24 -10.92 -0.16
CA CYS A 309 14.54 -11.18 -1.56
C CYS A 309 14.45 -9.93 -2.44
N SER A 310 13.80 -8.85 -1.96
CA SER A 310 13.47 -7.64 -2.74
C SER A 310 14.66 -7.04 -3.49
N ALA A 311 15.79 -6.85 -2.81
CA ALA A 311 16.98 -6.26 -3.42
C ALA A 311 17.57 -7.14 -4.54
N ALA A 312 17.55 -8.46 -4.38
CA ALA A 312 18.02 -9.40 -5.40
C ALA A 312 17.03 -9.48 -6.58
N ALA A 313 15.73 -9.47 -6.31
CA ALA A 313 14.70 -9.45 -7.34
C ALA A 313 14.80 -8.20 -8.23
N LEU A 314 15.09 -7.04 -7.66
CA LEU A 314 15.32 -5.83 -8.46
C LEU A 314 16.51 -5.91 -9.39
N LYS A 315 17.62 -6.53 -8.96
CA LYS A 315 18.79 -6.72 -9.83
C LYS A 315 18.46 -7.58 -11.05
N VAL A 316 17.55 -8.54 -10.92
CA VAL A 316 17.02 -9.33 -12.03
C VAL A 316 16.16 -8.45 -12.95
N ILE A 317 15.18 -7.74 -12.39
CA ILE A 317 14.19 -6.97 -13.15
C ILE A 317 14.85 -5.81 -13.93
N PHE A 318 15.71 -5.05 -13.27
CA PHE A 318 16.37 -3.85 -13.81
C PHE A 318 17.77 -4.14 -14.37
N ASN A 319 18.08 -5.39 -14.69
CA ASN A 319 19.27 -5.71 -15.47
C ASN A 319 19.20 -4.97 -16.83
N ASN A 320 20.31 -4.42 -17.31
CA ASN A 320 20.39 -3.72 -18.60
C ASN A 320 19.78 -4.52 -19.76
N LYS A 321 19.92 -5.85 -19.75
CA LYS A 321 19.32 -6.75 -20.77
C LYS A 321 17.79 -6.80 -20.74
N ASN A 322 17.19 -6.44 -19.61
CA ASN A 322 15.76 -6.53 -19.36
C ASN A 322 15.04 -5.18 -19.44
N ILE A 323 15.76 -4.05 -19.45
CA ILE A 323 15.17 -2.70 -19.54
C ILE A 323 14.16 -2.57 -20.70
N PRO A 324 14.46 -3.03 -21.94
CA PRO A 324 13.49 -2.92 -23.05
C PRO A 324 12.19 -3.69 -22.81
N LYS A 325 12.23 -4.71 -21.95
CA LYS A 325 11.04 -5.51 -21.62
C LYS A 325 10.06 -4.67 -20.79
N LEU A 326 10.54 -3.77 -19.91
CA LEU A 326 9.73 -3.06 -18.91
C LEU A 326 8.61 -2.20 -19.50
N ALA A 327 8.67 -1.80 -20.77
CA ALA A 327 7.64 -0.97 -21.41
C ALA A 327 6.22 -1.53 -21.28
N PHE A 328 6.06 -2.86 -21.32
CA PHE A 328 4.75 -3.49 -21.08
C PHE A 328 4.26 -3.25 -19.65
N LEU A 329 5.14 -3.46 -18.66
CA LEU A 329 4.84 -3.24 -17.25
C LEU A 329 4.57 -1.77 -16.97
N ASP A 330 5.32 -0.86 -17.59
CA ASP A 330 5.16 0.59 -17.45
C ASP A 330 3.74 0.98 -17.87
N LYS A 331 3.32 0.56 -19.07
CA LYS A 331 2.00 0.88 -19.62
C LYS A 331 0.86 0.32 -18.77
N ILE A 332 0.86 -0.97 -18.48
CA ILE A 332 -0.25 -1.60 -17.74
C ILE A 332 -0.33 -1.13 -16.29
N THR A 333 0.80 -0.76 -15.68
CA THR A 333 0.85 -0.21 -14.32
C THR A 333 0.36 1.23 -14.30
N ALA A 334 0.68 2.04 -15.31
CA ALA A 334 0.11 3.38 -15.45
C ALA A 334 -1.43 3.33 -15.53
N GLU A 335 -2.01 2.39 -16.29
CA GLU A 335 -3.47 2.19 -16.33
C GLU A 335 -4.06 1.80 -14.96
N ILE A 336 -3.31 1.05 -14.15
CA ILE A 336 -3.70 0.73 -12.77
C ILE A 336 -3.67 1.98 -11.91
N PHE A 337 -2.67 2.84 -12.08
CA PHE A 337 -2.55 4.09 -11.35
C PHE A 337 -3.59 5.14 -11.71
N VAL A 338 -4.10 5.15 -12.93
CA VAL A 338 -5.31 5.94 -13.24
C VAL A 338 -6.48 5.47 -12.39
N ASP A 339 -6.72 4.15 -12.30
CA ASP A 339 -7.81 3.61 -11.48
C ASP A 339 -7.58 3.86 -9.97
N ILE A 340 -6.36 3.65 -9.45
CA ILE A 340 -6.01 3.93 -8.05
C ILE A 340 -6.18 5.42 -7.75
N GLY A 341 -5.60 6.29 -8.59
CA GLY A 341 -5.72 7.73 -8.49
C GLY A 341 -7.18 8.16 -8.42
N LYS A 342 -8.03 7.62 -9.30
CA LYS A 342 -9.48 7.89 -9.32
C LYS A 342 -10.17 7.53 -8.02
N MET A 343 -9.86 6.37 -7.43
CA MET A 343 -10.44 5.98 -6.14
C MET A 343 -9.93 6.84 -4.98
N LEU A 344 -8.63 7.19 -4.98
CA LEU A 344 -8.04 8.07 -3.96
C LEU A 344 -8.56 9.50 -4.07
N GLY A 345 -8.63 10.07 -5.27
CA GLY A 345 -9.18 11.40 -5.51
C GLY A 345 -10.65 11.52 -5.08
N LEU A 346 -11.46 10.50 -5.37
CA LEU A 346 -12.84 10.42 -4.85
C LEU A 346 -12.87 10.43 -3.31
N LEU A 347 -12.09 9.57 -2.66
CA LEU A 347 -12.03 9.48 -1.20
C LEU A 347 -11.57 10.80 -0.55
N LEU A 348 -10.51 11.40 -1.10
CA LEU A 348 -9.94 12.63 -0.56
C LEU A 348 -10.88 13.83 -0.76
N ASN A 349 -11.57 13.90 -1.91
CA ASN A 349 -12.55 14.95 -2.18
C ASN A 349 -13.72 14.91 -1.20
N GLU A 350 -14.24 13.72 -0.92
CA GLU A 350 -15.33 13.52 0.03
C GLU A 350 -14.99 14.08 1.42
N PHE A 351 -13.79 13.80 1.93
CA PHE A 351 -13.35 14.28 3.24
C PHE A 351 -12.95 15.75 3.22
N SER A 352 -12.49 16.29 2.10
CA SER A 352 -12.18 17.72 1.97
C SER A 352 -13.43 18.61 1.87
N ALA A 353 -14.44 18.19 1.10
CA ALA A 353 -15.68 18.95 0.88
C ALA A 353 -16.59 19.02 2.12
N SER A 354 -16.46 18.06 3.04
CA SER A 354 -17.30 17.93 4.23
C SER A 354 -17.13 19.03 5.29
N GLY A 355 -16.27 20.03 5.07
CA GLY A 355 -16.05 21.13 6.02
C GLY A 355 -15.53 20.69 7.38
N ARG A 356 -15.00 19.47 7.48
CA ARG A 356 -14.46 18.85 8.69
C ARG A 356 -13.15 19.57 9.09
N ARG A 357 -13.32 20.66 9.84
CA ARG A 357 -12.29 21.50 10.52
C ARG A 357 -11.92 21.13 12.04
#